data_AF-A0AAN8AK64-F1
#
_entry.id   AF-A0AAN8AK64-F1
#
_cell.length_a   1.000
_cell.length_b   1.000
_cell.length_c   1.000
_cell.angle_alpha   90.00
_cell.angle_beta   90.00
_cell.angle_gamma   90.00
#
_symmetry.space_group_name_H-M   'P 1'
#
loop_
_entity.id
_entity.type
_entity.pdbx_description
1 polymer ?
#
loop_
_entity_poly.entity_id
_entity_poly.type
_entity_poly.pdbx_seq_one_letter_code
_entity_poly.pdbx_strand_id
1 'polypeptide(L)'
;MDKFQVFLKTSGASVLNEQSDAVETVTTNQISRQDPIDVETLRAVCERKGASVLADYEASGTLSEASRKLFVKIAVSELIEKKGFYPRSEDKSKMARSMVTLFPSLKIKMGEENEGFEHFYDPISHSGFLEIRLRNLRRNLQDDQRRCQRKRVQSSPVHPRGSIAVDMPAEGDDPIEWMTVIKRMRPCQENLSTIKEAMDKTYASRRLWIAARHPTLEEFFAEFPRFVDMPYLFDTEFGKMFPGKADIFIRKWEGTIVPKILKMSTSEPAAALPPVPEDDGRRIYLC
;
A
#
# COMPACT_ATOMS: atom_id res chain seq x y z
N MET A 1 -31.81 29.90 15.54
CA MET A 1 -33.03 29.99 14.70
C MET A 1 -33.52 28.58 14.46
N ASP A 2 -34.51 28.18 15.25
CA ASP A 2 -35.21 26.89 15.19
C ASP A 2 -36.28 26.90 14.10
N LYS A 3 -36.40 25.80 13.35
CA LYS A 3 -37.62 25.39 12.64
C LYS A 3 -37.73 23.85 12.60
N PHE A 4 -38.54 23.30 13.50
CA PHE A 4 -39.78 22.51 13.26
C PHE A 4 -39.89 21.77 11.90
N GLN A 5 -40.42 20.55 11.75
CA GLN A 5 -41.15 19.63 12.63
C GLN A 5 -41.25 18.24 11.95
N VAL A 6 -41.51 17.22 12.77
CA VAL A 6 -41.82 15.81 12.43
C VAL A 6 -43.23 15.66 11.84
N PHE A 7 -43.42 14.72 10.89
CA PHE A 7 -44.69 13.98 10.79
C PHE A 7 -44.49 12.55 10.26
N LEU A 8 -44.80 11.58 11.11
CA LEU A 8 -45.05 10.17 10.80
C LEU A 8 -46.56 9.97 10.83
N LYS A 9 -47.13 9.26 9.84
CA LYS A 9 -48.42 8.57 10.02
C LYS A 9 -48.54 7.38 9.08
N THR A 10 -48.78 6.23 9.69
CA THR A 10 -49.16 4.94 9.11
C THR A 10 -50.69 4.74 9.14
N SER A 11 -51.15 3.85 8.25
CA SER A 11 -52.29 2.90 8.38
C SER A 11 -53.57 3.10 7.55
N GLY A 12 -53.98 1.98 6.91
CA GLY A 12 -55.35 1.61 6.47
C GLY A 12 -55.52 1.52 4.94
N ALA A 13 -55.44 0.34 4.28
CA ALA A 13 -56.51 -0.67 4.00
C ALA A 13 -57.73 -0.07 3.26
N SER A 14 -58.34 -0.58 2.20
CA SER A 14 -58.38 -1.85 1.43
C SER A 14 -59.33 -1.60 0.22
N VAL A 15 -59.28 -2.39 -0.87
CA VAL A 15 -60.45 -2.92 -1.66
C VAL A 15 -59.95 -3.66 -2.91
N LEU A 16 -60.59 -4.82 -3.15
CA LEU A 16 -60.43 -5.78 -4.24
C LEU A 16 -61.03 -5.29 -5.57
N ASN A 17 -60.45 -5.69 -6.71
CA ASN A 17 -61.23 -6.11 -7.88
C ASN A 17 -60.35 -6.96 -8.83
N GLU A 18 -60.82 -8.16 -9.17
CA GLU A 18 -60.31 -9.00 -10.27
C GLU A 18 -61.09 -8.71 -11.55
N GLN A 19 -60.42 -8.59 -12.70
CA GLN A 19 -60.71 -9.41 -13.89
C GLN A 19 -59.75 -9.13 -15.05
N SER A 20 -59.53 -10.22 -15.79
CA SER A 20 -58.64 -10.51 -16.90
C SER A 20 -58.86 -9.68 -18.17
N ASP A 21 -57.78 -9.38 -18.88
CA ASP A 21 -57.69 -9.67 -20.32
C ASP A 21 -56.22 -9.76 -20.77
N ALA A 22 -55.96 -10.73 -21.64
CA ALA A 22 -54.66 -11.01 -22.23
C ALA A 22 -54.41 -10.11 -23.45
N VAL A 23 -53.13 -9.80 -23.72
CA VAL A 23 -52.43 -9.93 -25.02
C VAL A 23 -51.19 -8.99 -25.08
N GLU A 24 -50.04 -9.65 -25.25
CA GLU A 24 -48.79 -9.26 -25.93
C GLU A 24 -47.88 -8.09 -25.48
N THR A 25 -46.75 -8.54 -24.92
CA THR A 25 -45.35 -8.15 -25.24
C THR A 25 -44.98 -6.67 -25.38
N VAL A 26 -44.29 -6.16 -24.36
CA VAL A 26 -42.98 -5.51 -24.56
C VAL A 26 -42.05 -5.92 -23.41
N THR A 27 -41.06 -6.74 -23.76
CA THR A 27 -39.88 -7.08 -22.95
C THR A 27 -39.11 -5.81 -22.60
N THR A 28 -38.99 -5.45 -21.33
CA THR A 28 -37.87 -4.64 -20.83
C THR A 28 -37.61 -4.95 -19.35
N ASN A 29 -36.56 -5.74 -19.13
CA ASN A 29 -35.59 -5.67 -18.04
C ASN A 29 -36.09 -5.36 -16.62
N GLN A 30 -36.13 -6.39 -15.76
CA GLN A 30 -35.48 -6.36 -14.44
C GLN A 30 -35.12 -7.79 -13.99
N ILE A 31 -34.09 -8.37 -14.60
CA ILE A 31 -33.44 -9.56 -14.05
C ILE A 31 -32.22 -9.06 -13.28
N SER A 32 -32.42 -8.83 -11.98
CA SER A 32 -31.34 -8.73 -11.01
C SER A 32 -30.68 -10.11 -10.87
N ARG A 33 -29.75 -10.44 -11.79
CA ARG A 33 -28.79 -11.54 -11.61
C ARG A 33 -27.54 -10.98 -10.97
N GLN A 34 -27.62 -10.70 -9.67
CA GLN A 34 -26.42 -10.57 -8.86
C GLN A 34 -26.08 -11.95 -8.31
N ASP A 35 -25.45 -12.79 -9.13
CA ASP A 35 -24.86 -14.02 -8.60
C ASP A 35 -23.77 -13.63 -7.58
N PRO A 36 -23.80 -14.21 -6.37
CA PRO A 36 -22.74 -14.01 -5.39
C PRO A 36 -21.40 -14.46 -5.99
N ILE A 37 -20.33 -13.71 -5.70
CA ILE A 37 -18.98 -14.19 -5.95
C ILE A 37 -18.72 -15.33 -4.95
N ASP A 38 -19.04 -16.54 -5.37
CA ASP A 38 -18.97 -17.75 -4.53
C ASP A 38 -17.59 -18.43 -4.59
N VAL A 39 -17.21 -19.09 -3.49
CA VAL A 39 -15.95 -19.82 -3.32
C VAL A 39 -15.79 -20.89 -4.40
N GLU A 40 -16.88 -21.57 -4.74
CA GLU A 40 -16.87 -22.62 -5.77
C GLU A 40 -16.56 -22.05 -7.15
N THR A 41 -17.08 -20.86 -7.44
CA THR A 41 -16.74 -20.18 -8.70
C THR A 41 -15.26 -19.81 -8.74
N LEU A 42 -14.70 -19.31 -7.63
CA LEU A 42 -13.28 -18.98 -7.55
C LEU A 42 -12.39 -20.23 -7.72
N ARG A 43 -12.79 -21.37 -7.14
CA ARG A 43 -12.13 -22.67 -7.33
C ARG A 43 -12.15 -23.10 -8.80
N ALA A 44 -13.31 -23.11 -9.45
CA ALA A 44 -13.44 -23.47 -10.86
C ALA A 44 -12.64 -22.54 -11.80
N VAL A 45 -12.49 -21.26 -11.44
CA VAL A 45 -11.64 -20.33 -12.19
C VAL A 45 -10.15 -20.64 -11.97
N CYS A 46 -9.76 -21.01 -10.76
CA CYS A 46 -8.39 -21.48 -10.47
C CYS A 46 -8.05 -22.74 -11.26
N GLU A 47 -8.94 -23.73 -11.34
CA GLU A 47 -8.71 -24.94 -12.14
C GLU A 47 -8.46 -24.63 -13.62
N ARG A 48 -9.20 -23.66 -14.19
CA ARG A 48 -9.05 -23.28 -15.60
C ARG A 48 -7.86 -22.37 -15.90
N LYS A 49 -7.63 -21.35 -15.06
CA LYS A 49 -6.71 -20.24 -15.34
C LYS A 49 -5.43 -20.27 -14.48
N GLY A 50 -5.36 -21.16 -13.49
CA GLY A 50 -4.27 -21.19 -12.51
C GLY A 50 -4.14 -22.52 -11.79
N ALA A 51 -4.18 -23.64 -12.53
CA ALA A 51 -4.03 -24.98 -11.94
C ALA A 51 -2.74 -25.12 -11.12
N SER A 52 -1.68 -24.38 -11.48
CA SER A 52 -0.45 -24.31 -10.70
C SER A 52 -0.63 -23.76 -9.28
N VAL A 53 -1.61 -22.88 -9.05
CA VAL A 53 -1.93 -22.37 -7.70
C VAL A 53 -2.49 -23.49 -6.82
N LEU A 54 -3.36 -24.34 -7.38
CA LEU A 54 -3.93 -25.47 -6.67
C LEU A 54 -2.85 -26.53 -6.39
N ALA A 55 -2.02 -26.85 -7.38
CA ALA A 55 -0.93 -27.81 -7.22
C ALA A 55 0.11 -27.34 -6.18
N ASP A 56 0.46 -26.05 -6.15
CA ASP A 56 1.38 -25.49 -5.15
C ASP A 56 0.81 -25.61 -3.72
N TYR A 57 -0.50 -25.39 -3.59
CA TYR A 57 -1.21 -25.56 -2.32
C TYR A 57 -1.25 -27.01 -1.86
N GLU A 58 -1.57 -27.94 -2.75
CA GLU A 58 -1.59 -29.38 -2.46
C GLU A 58 -0.21 -29.91 -2.05
N ALA A 59 0.85 -29.39 -2.67
CA ALA A 59 2.22 -29.82 -2.39
C ALA A 59 2.76 -29.31 -1.05
N SER A 60 2.43 -28.08 -0.65
CA SER A 60 3.08 -27.40 0.49
C SER A 60 2.15 -27.03 1.64
N GLY A 61 0.83 -27.14 1.47
CA GLY A 61 -0.17 -26.65 2.42
C GLY A 61 -0.26 -25.11 2.50
N THR A 62 0.53 -24.41 1.68
CA THR A 62 0.54 -22.95 1.58
C THR A 62 0.77 -22.52 0.14
N LEU A 63 0.81 -21.22 -0.12
CA LEU A 63 1.11 -20.71 -1.46
C LEU A 63 2.45 -19.98 -1.45
N SER A 64 3.30 -20.34 -2.42
CA SER A 64 4.51 -19.58 -2.73
C SER A 64 4.18 -18.13 -3.06
N GLU A 65 5.17 -17.24 -3.00
CA GLU A 65 4.97 -15.85 -3.37
C GLU A 65 4.47 -15.69 -4.83
N ALA A 66 4.99 -16.52 -5.74
CA ALA A 66 4.57 -16.52 -7.14
C ALA A 66 3.09 -16.94 -7.28
N SER A 67 2.67 -18.02 -6.61
CA SER A 67 1.28 -18.49 -6.64
C SER A 67 0.32 -17.50 -5.97
N ARG A 68 0.72 -16.83 -4.87
CA ARG A 68 -0.09 -15.77 -4.25
C ARG A 68 -0.33 -14.60 -5.21
N LYS A 69 0.70 -14.15 -5.92
CA LYS A 69 0.57 -13.08 -6.94
C LYS A 69 -0.35 -13.52 -8.08
N LEU A 70 -0.20 -14.75 -8.57
CA LEU A 70 -1.05 -15.31 -9.61
C LEU A 70 -2.50 -15.44 -9.15
N PHE A 71 -2.73 -15.91 -7.93
CA PHE A 71 -4.06 -16.05 -7.36
C PHE A 71 -4.80 -14.72 -7.23
N VAL A 72 -4.12 -13.67 -6.73
CA VAL A 72 -4.68 -12.30 -6.70
C VAL A 72 -5.05 -11.83 -8.11
N LYS A 73 -4.20 -12.11 -9.11
CA LYS A 73 -4.48 -11.75 -10.51
C LYS A 73 -5.74 -12.46 -11.02
N ILE A 74 -5.90 -13.76 -10.72
CA ILE A 74 -7.08 -14.54 -11.11
C ILE A 74 -8.35 -13.99 -10.45
N ALA A 75 -8.32 -13.76 -9.14
CA ALA A 75 -9.45 -13.21 -8.40
C ALA A 75 -9.87 -11.84 -8.94
N VAL A 76 -8.91 -10.95 -9.24
CA VAL A 76 -9.21 -9.62 -9.79
C VAL A 76 -9.78 -9.71 -11.21
N SER A 77 -9.24 -10.60 -12.05
CA SER A 77 -9.80 -10.83 -13.39
C SER A 77 -11.26 -11.27 -13.33
N GLU A 78 -11.58 -12.23 -12.46
CA GLU A 78 -12.96 -12.71 -12.25
C GLU A 78 -13.88 -11.58 -11.73
N LEU A 79 -13.37 -10.77 -10.80
CA LEU A 79 -14.11 -9.62 -10.27
C LEU A 79 -14.44 -8.59 -11.35
N ILE A 80 -13.51 -8.33 -12.28
CA ILE A 80 -13.71 -7.41 -13.40
C ILE A 80 -14.65 -7.99 -14.45
N GLU A 81 -14.51 -9.28 -14.77
CA GLU A 81 -15.40 -9.98 -15.70
C GLU A 81 -16.87 -9.87 -15.24
N LYS A 82 -17.12 -9.90 -13.92
CA LYS A 82 -18.49 -9.81 -13.36
C LYS A 82 -18.98 -8.40 -13.06
N LYS A 83 -18.11 -7.50 -12.58
CA LYS A 83 -18.51 -6.20 -11.99
C LYS A 83 -17.89 -5.00 -12.71
N GLY A 84 -17.09 -5.24 -13.76
CA GLY A 84 -16.34 -4.21 -14.47
C GLY A 84 -15.13 -3.68 -13.68
N PHE A 85 -14.51 -2.61 -14.17
CA PHE A 85 -13.28 -2.06 -13.59
C PHE A 85 -13.48 -1.35 -12.23
N TYR A 86 -14.72 -1.09 -11.82
CA TYR A 86 -15.07 -0.36 -10.59
C TYR A 86 -16.03 -1.17 -9.68
N PRO A 87 -15.62 -2.36 -9.19
CA PRO A 87 -16.41 -3.15 -8.25
C PRO A 87 -16.65 -2.38 -6.93
N ARG A 88 -17.80 -2.62 -6.30
CA ARG A 88 -18.18 -1.96 -5.03
C ARG A 88 -17.34 -2.51 -3.88
N SER A 89 -17.37 -1.81 -2.73
CA SER A 89 -16.67 -2.25 -1.51
C SER A 89 -17.10 -3.67 -1.11
N GLU A 90 -18.41 -3.93 -1.12
CA GLU A 90 -18.98 -5.22 -0.77
C GLU A 90 -18.52 -6.36 -1.70
N ASP A 91 -18.44 -6.11 -3.01
CA ASP A 91 -17.96 -7.11 -3.98
C ASP A 91 -16.51 -7.52 -3.70
N LYS A 92 -15.67 -6.54 -3.34
CA LYS A 92 -14.26 -6.77 -2.98
C LYS A 92 -14.13 -7.53 -1.65
N SER A 93 -14.93 -7.18 -0.64
CA SER A 93 -14.95 -7.90 0.64
C SER A 93 -15.41 -9.35 0.47
N LYS A 94 -16.44 -9.60 -0.35
CA LYS A 94 -16.90 -10.96 -0.67
C LYS A 94 -15.79 -11.76 -1.34
N MET A 95 -15.12 -11.19 -2.35
CA MET A 95 -13.99 -11.85 -3.01
C MET A 95 -12.86 -12.18 -2.01
N ALA A 96 -12.48 -11.23 -1.16
CA ALA A 96 -11.42 -11.44 -0.15
C ALA A 96 -11.77 -12.56 0.85
N ARG A 97 -13.02 -12.61 1.33
CA ARG A 97 -13.51 -13.71 2.17
C ARG A 97 -13.43 -15.05 1.43
N SER A 98 -13.86 -15.11 0.18
CA SER A 98 -13.78 -16.33 -0.62
C SER A 98 -12.33 -16.81 -0.83
N MET A 99 -11.38 -15.88 -0.96
CA MET A 99 -9.96 -16.21 -1.10
C MET A 99 -9.39 -16.91 0.14
N VAL A 100 -9.65 -16.39 1.34
CA VAL A 100 -9.18 -17.02 2.58
C VAL A 100 -9.94 -18.29 2.95
N THR A 101 -11.19 -18.43 2.48
CA THR A 101 -11.94 -19.68 2.62
C THR A 101 -11.38 -20.77 1.70
N LEU A 102 -10.98 -20.42 0.48
CA LEU A 102 -10.39 -21.37 -0.46
C LEU A 102 -8.99 -21.83 -0.02
N PHE A 103 -8.18 -20.89 0.52
CA PHE A 103 -6.84 -21.19 1.04
C PHE A 103 -6.69 -20.67 2.48
N PRO A 104 -7.09 -21.46 3.49
CA PRO A 104 -7.05 -21.05 4.90
C PRO A 104 -5.68 -20.58 5.41
N SER A 105 -4.57 -21.08 4.85
CA SER A 105 -3.23 -20.64 5.24
C SER A 105 -2.90 -19.19 4.85
N LEU A 106 -3.74 -18.56 4.03
CA LEU A 106 -3.65 -17.13 3.71
C LEU A 106 -4.36 -16.26 4.74
N LYS A 107 -5.13 -16.81 5.67
CA LYS A 107 -5.86 -16.05 6.68
C LYS A 107 -4.90 -15.47 7.72
N ILE A 108 -4.91 -14.14 7.89
CA ILE A 108 -4.04 -13.44 8.83
C ILE A 108 -4.89 -12.68 9.84
N LYS A 109 -5.08 -13.22 11.04
CA LYS A 109 -5.78 -12.54 12.12
C LYS A 109 -4.83 -11.64 12.91
N MET A 110 -5.17 -10.37 13.04
CA MET A 110 -4.49 -9.42 13.93
C MET A 110 -5.46 -9.08 15.08
N GLY A 111 -5.24 -9.67 16.26
CA GLY A 111 -6.13 -9.51 17.41
C GLY A 111 -7.50 -10.20 17.26
N GLU A 112 -8.42 -9.89 18.17
CA GLU A 112 -9.75 -10.52 18.24
C GLU A 112 -10.77 -9.92 17.27
N GLU A 113 -10.56 -8.68 16.82
CA GLU A 113 -11.54 -7.93 16.01
C GLU A 113 -11.44 -8.18 14.49
N ASN A 114 -10.34 -8.78 14.03
CA ASN A 114 -10.06 -8.94 12.60
C ASN A 114 -10.42 -10.35 12.10
N GLU A 115 -11.15 -10.43 10.99
CA GLU A 115 -11.64 -11.68 10.44
C GLU A 115 -10.58 -12.45 9.65
N GLY A 116 -9.53 -11.78 9.19
CA GLY A 116 -8.31 -12.32 8.62
C GLY A 116 -8.22 -12.29 7.09
N PHE A 117 -9.14 -11.60 6.41
CA PHE A 117 -9.14 -11.37 4.95
C PHE A 117 -8.72 -9.94 4.55
N GLU A 118 -8.53 -9.06 5.53
CA GLU A 118 -8.42 -7.60 5.39
C GLU A 118 -7.17 -7.22 4.59
N HIS A 119 -6.13 -8.05 4.59
CA HIS A 119 -4.94 -7.88 3.77
C HIS A 119 -5.22 -8.08 2.25
N PHE A 120 -6.25 -8.85 1.88
CA PHE A 120 -6.74 -8.91 0.50
C PHE A 120 -7.65 -7.73 0.17
N TYR A 121 -8.57 -7.40 1.07
CA TYR A 121 -9.36 -6.17 0.99
C TYR A 121 -9.89 -5.72 2.35
N ASP A 122 -9.53 -4.52 2.76
CA ASP A 122 -10.08 -3.85 3.94
C ASP A 122 -11.16 -2.84 3.52
N PRO A 123 -12.43 -3.04 3.91
CA PRO A 123 -13.52 -2.13 3.58
C PRO A 123 -13.43 -0.76 4.27
N ILE A 124 -12.71 -0.64 5.40
CA ILE A 124 -12.56 0.61 6.14
C ILE A 124 -11.51 1.50 5.47
N SER A 125 -10.32 0.96 5.22
CA SER A 125 -9.24 1.72 4.55
C SER A 125 -9.33 1.74 3.02
N HIS A 126 -10.25 0.96 2.42
CA HIS A 126 -10.31 0.71 0.97
C HIS A 126 -8.92 0.36 0.41
N SER A 127 -8.27 -0.61 1.03
CA SER A 127 -6.92 -1.05 0.68
C SER A 127 -6.84 -2.59 0.57
N GLY A 128 -5.65 -3.14 0.37
CA GLY A 128 -5.42 -4.58 0.20
C GLY A 128 -5.07 -4.99 -1.24
N PHE A 129 -4.61 -6.22 -1.42
CA PHE A 129 -4.10 -6.72 -2.70
C PHE A 129 -5.10 -6.58 -3.86
N LEU A 130 -6.40 -6.79 -3.61
CA LEU A 130 -7.44 -6.64 -4.63
C LEU A 130 -7.55 -5.19 -5.09
N GLU A 131 -7.62 -4.23 -4.14
CA GLU A 131 -7.73 -2.82 -4.48
C GLU A 131 -6.47 -2.30 -5.17
N ILE A 132 -5.28 -2.70 -4.73
CA ILE A 132 -4.01 -2.31 -5.35
C ILE A 132 -3.99 -2.74 -6.81
N ARG A 133 -4.36 -3.99 -7.09
CA ARG A 133 -4.34 -4.53 -8.45
C ARG A 133 -5.38 -3.87 -9.35
N LEU A 134 -6.59 -3.62 -8.83
CA LEU A 134 -7.64 -2.86 -9.52
C LEU A 134 -7.19 -1.43 -9.82
N ARG A 135 -6.58 -0.74 -8.86
CA ARG A 135 -6.07 0.63 -9.02
C ARG A 135 -4.96 0.70 -10.07
N ASN A 136 -4.02 -0.26 -10.06
CA ASN A 136 -2.98 -0.36 -11.09
C ASN A 136 -3.56 -0.65 -12.47
N LEU A 137 -4.60 -1.49 -12.56
CA LEU A 137 -5.29 -1.73 -13.82
C LEU A 137 -5.98 -0.47 -14.34
N ARG A 138 -6.68 0.27 -13.46
CA ARG A 138 -7.34 1.55 -13.79
C ARG A 138 -6.39 2.61 -14.34
N ARG A 139 -5.14 2.64 -13.89
CA ARG A 139 -4.11 3.56 -14.41
C ARG A 139 -3.78 3.31 -15.88
N ASN A 140 -3.90 2.06 -16.33
CA ASN A 140 -3.59 1.65 -17.69
C ASN A 140 -4.85 1.52 -18.57
N LEU A 141 -6.03 1.89 -18.07
CA LEU A 141 -7.25 1.94 -18.88
C LEU A 141 -7.15 3.07 -19.91
N GLN A 142 -7.74 2.85 -21.08
CA GLN A 142 -7.94 3.91 -22.06
C GLN A 142 -8.98 4.92 -21.57
N ASP A 143 -9.00 6.12 -22.16
CA ASP A 143 -9.82 7.23 -21.66
C ASP A 143 -11.33 6.96 -21.74
N ASP A 144 -11.77 6.12 -22.68
CA ASP A 144 -13.14 5.61 -22.78
C ASP A 144 -13.54 4.67 -21.62
N GLN A 145 -12.55 4.09 -20.93
CA GLN A 145 -12.72 3.17 -19.80
C GLN A 145 -12.50 3.85 -18.43
N ARG A 146 -12.07 5.12 -18.41
CA ARG A 146 -11.77 5.89 -17.18
C ARG A 146 -12.97 6.73 -16.71
N ARG A 147 -13.16 6.83 -15.39
CA ARG A 147 -14.12 7.78 -14.79
C ARG A 147 -13.44 9.17 -14.66
N CYS A 148 -14.04 10.20 -15.26
CA CYS A 148 -13.47 11.51 -15.64
C CYS A 148 -12.64 12.33 -14.61
N GLN A 149 -11.81 13.24 -15.16
CA GLN A 149 -10.70 14.08 -14.64
C GLN A 149 -10.96 15.03 -13.44
N ARG A 150 -9.89 15.46 -12.74
CA ARG A 150 -9.89 16.64 -11.84
C ARG A 150 -8.63 17.54 -11.97
N LYS A 151 -8.88 18.85 -12.16
CA LYS A 151 -7.95 19.99 -11.99
C LYS A 151 -7.57 20.17 -10.50
N ARG A 152 -6.32 20.55 -10.22
CA ARG A 152 -5.76 20.78 -8.87
C ARG A 152 -5.54 22.28 -8.63
N VAL A 153 -5.91 22.79 -7.46
CA VAL A 153 -5.51 24.12 -6.94
C VAL A 153 -4.78 23.91 -5.61
N GLN A 154 -3.66 24.62 -5.45
CA GLN A 154 -2.71 24.54 -4.34
C GLN A 154 -3.12 25.43 -3.15
N SER A 155 -2.68 25.08 -1.94
CA SER A 155 -2.05 26.02 -0.99
C SER A 155 -1.59 25.31 0.31
N SER A 156 -0.44 25.75 0.81
CA SER A 156 0.10 25.61 2.19
C SER A 156 0.31 27.04 2.74
N PRO A 157 0.94 27.33 3.92
CA PRO A 157 1.40 26.53 5.07
C PRO A 157 1.07 27.18 6.46
N VAL A 158 1.60 26.64 7.59
CA VAL A 158 2.45 27.32 8.63
C VAL A 158 2.44 26.60 10.02
N HIS A 159 3.61 26.53 10.67
CA HIS A 159 3.99 25.93 11.98
C HIS A 159 3.85 26.90 13.20
N PRO A 160 3.94 26.45 14.48
CA PRO A 160 5.21 26.56 15.25
C PRO A 160 5.51 25.47 16.36
N ARG A 161 6.81 25.09 16.38
CA ARG A 161 7.81 24.72 17.44
C ARG A 161 7.45 24.47 18.94
N GLY A 162 8.12 23.45 19.52
CA GLY A 162 8.36 23.20 20.97
C GLY A 162 9.39 22.07 21.22
N SER A 163 10.14 22.08 22.33
CA SER A 163 11.45 21.43 22.59
C SER A 163 11.46 20.06 23.32
N ILE A 164 12.42 19.21 22.90
CA ILE A 164 13.19 18.10 23.54
C ILE A 164 12.62 17.35 24.77
N ALA A 165 12.35 16.05 24.58
CA ALA A 165 12.64 14.96 25.53
C ALA A 165 12.81 13.66 24.74
N VAL A 166 13.84 12.85 25.03
CA VAL A 166 13.94 11.48 24.52
C VAL A 166 12.98 10.65 25.35
N ASP A 167 11.76 10.52 24.84
CA ASP A 167 10.75 9.64 25.42
C ASP A 167 11.02 8.23 24.87
N MET A 168 11.31 7.31 25.77
CA MET A 168 11.24 5.88 25.46
C MET A 168 9.78 5.55 25.17
N PRO A 169 9.43 4.94 24.02
CA PRO A 169 8.03 4.65 23.75
C PRO A 169 7.49 3.71 24.82
N ALA A 170 6.42 4.16 25.46
CA ALA A 170 5.53 3.37 26.26
C ALA A 170 5.09 2.11 25.50
N GLU A 171 4.91 1.04 26.27
CA GLU A 171 4.42 -0.27 25.85
C GLU A 171 3.28 -0.16 24.82
N GLY A 172 3.44 -0.78 23.64
CA GLY A 172 2.32 -1.02 22.73
C GLY A 172 2.68 -1.22 21.26
N ASP A 173 3.69 -0.51 20.74
CA ASP A 173 4.02 -0.53 19.30
C ASP A 173 5.31 -1.33 19.05
N ASP A 174 5.19 -2.54 18.49
CA ASP A 174 6.35 -3.37 18.16
C ASP A 174 7.22 -2.67 17.08
N PRO A 175 8.49 -2.33 17.36
CA PRO A 175 9.40 -1.71 16.39
C PRO A 175 9.55 -2.51 15.08
N ILE A 176 9.28 -3.81 15.11
CA ILE A 176 9.31 -4.71 13.95
C ILE A 176 8.17 -4.39 12.97
N GLU A 177 6.99 -4.02 13.47
CA GLU A 177 5.84 -3.67 12.65
C GLU A 177 6.08 -2.36 11.91
N TRP A 178 6.57 -1.33 12.61
CA TRP A 178 6.95 -0.07 11.97
C TRP A 178 8.07 -0.26 10.96
N MET A 179 9.06 -1.10 11.25
CA MET A 179 10.13 -1.45 10.29
C MET A 179 9.57 -2.09 9.01
N THR A 180 8.52 -2.90 9.15
CA THR A 180 7.83 -3.53 8.02
C THR A 180 7.05 -2.49 7.21
N VAL A 181 6.41 -1.53 7.87
CA VAL A 181 5.70 -0.40 7.24
C VAL A 181 6.66 0.40 6.35
N ILE A 182 7.79 0.87 6.87
CA ILE A 182 8.77 1.61 6.04
C ILE A 182 9.37 0.76 4.93
N LYS A 183 9.61 -0.54 5.11
CA LYS A 183 10.13 -1.39 4.03
C LYS A 183 9.13 -1.55 2.88
N ARG A 184 7.86 -1.83 3.20
CA ARG A 184 6.86 -2.32 2.25
C ARG A 184 5.84 -1.27 1.78
N MET A 185 5.65 -0.19 2.52
CA MET A 185 4.68 0.85 2.18
C MET A 185 5.24 1.77 1.09
N ARG A 186 4.47 1.93 0.01
CA ARG A 186 4.86 2.77 -1.13
C ARG A 186 4.83 4.25 -0.74
N PRO A 187 5.87 5.05 -1.10
CA PRO A 187 5.85 6.49 -0.92
C PRO A 187 4.93 7.14 -1.96
N CYS A 188 3.68 7.33 -1.58
CA CYS A 188 2.69 8.14 -2.29
C CYS A 188 2.08 9.15 -1.32
N GLN A 189 1.45 10.20 -1.84
CA GLN A 189 1.06 11.36 -1.05
C GLN A 189 0.14 11.01 0.13
N GLU A 190 -0.66 9.97 0.00
CA GLU A 190 -1.55 9.45 1.04
C GLU A 190 -0.82 8.68 2.15
N ASN A 191 0.29 7.99 1.81
CA ASN A 191 1.10 7.23 2.76
C ASN A 191 2.24 8.06 3.34
N LEU A 192 2.51 9.26 2.80
CA LEU A 192 3.63 10.10 3.23
C LEU A 192 3.59 10.39 4.73
N SER A 193 2.41 10.61 5.31
CA SER A 193 2.25 10.82 6.75
C SER A 193 2.63 9.58 7.55
N THR A 194 2.08 8.41 7.18
CA THR A 194 2.36 7.14 7.85
C THR A 194 3.82 6.70 7.70
N ILE A 195 4.41 6.89 6.52
CA ILE A 195 5.83 6.63 6.29
C ILE A 195 6.68 7.58 7.12
N LYS A 196 6.34 8.87 7.19
CA LYS A 196 7.06 9.83 8.06
C LYS A 196 6.94 9.43 9.53
N GLU A 197 5.77 9.03 9.98
CA GLU A 197 5.55 8.55 11.35
C GLU A 197 6.34 7.26 11.63
N ALA A 198 6.30 6.29 10.72
CA ALA A 198 7.10 5.07 10.81
C ALA A 198 8.60 5.38 10.83
N MET A 199 9.07 6.30 9.97
CA MET A 199 10.44 6.77 9.97
C MET A 199 10.80 7.39 11.32
N ASP A 200 9.88 8.13 11.95
CA ASP A 200 10.10 8.76 13.24
C ASP A 200 10.17 7.74 14.37
N LYS A 201 9.23 6.80 14.42
CA LYS A 201 9.15 5.76 15.46
C LYS A 201 10.34 4.78 15.41
N THR A 202 10.85 4.46 14.23
CA THR A 202 11.99 3.53 14.10
C THR A 202 13.35 4.22 14.12
N TYR A 203 13.42 5.53 14.33
CA TYR A 203 14.69 6.28 14.32
C TYR A 203 15.74 5.65 15.24
N ALA A 204 15.38 5.43 16.51
CA ALA A 204 16.30 4.87 17.51
C ALA A 204 16.82 3.47 17.10
N SER A 205 15.92 2.61 16.63
CA SER A 205 16.27 1.25 16.17
C SER A 205 17.22 1.28 14.98
N ARG A 206 17.00 2.17 14.00
CA ARG A 206 17.93 2.34 12.87
C ARG A 206 19.29 2.86 13.32
N ARG A 207 19.34 3.84 14.22
CA ARG A 207 20.60 4.37 14.78
C ARG A 207 21.39 3.30 15.51
N LEU A 208 20.71 2.47 16.31
CA LEU A 208 21.31 1.35 17.01
C LEU A 208 21.86 0.32 16.02
N TRP A 209 21.10 -0.01 14.97
CA TRP A 209 21.55 -0.95 13.93
C TRP A 209 22.82 -0.46 13.21
N ILE A 210 22.87 0.82 12.82
CA ILE A 210 24.05 1.41 12.18
C ILE A 210 25.27 1.38 13.12
N ALA A 211 25.07 1.78 14.38
CA ALA A 211 26.14 1.82 15.37
C ALA A 211 26.66 0.44 15.75
N ALA A 212 25.80 -0.59 15.76
CA ALA A 212 26.18 -1.94 16.13
C ALA A 212 26.83 -2.72 14.97
N ARG A 213 26.37 -2.51 13.73
CA ARG A 213 26.78 -3.32 12.58
C ARG A 213 27.83 -2.68 11.68
N HIS A 214 28.02 -1.36 11.75
CA HIS A 214 28.89 -0.62 10.84
C HIS A 214 28.69 -1.02 9.36
N PRO A 215 27.44 -0.95 8.87
CA PRO A 215 27.06 -1.45 7.54
C PRO A 215 27.70 -0.63 6.42
N THR A 216 27.89 -1.27 5.27
CA THR A 216 28.18 -0.57 4.01
C THR A 216 26.94 0.20 3.51
N LEU A 217 27.15 1.10 2.54
CA LEU A 217 26.04 1.83 1.91
C LEU A 217 25.05 0.90 1.20
N GLU A 218 25.54 -0.17 0.57
CA GLU A 218 24.70 -1.14 -0.13
C GLU A 218 23.80 -1.91 0.85
N GLU A 219 24.36 -2.41 1.95
CA GLU A 219 23.61 -3.08 3.02
C GLU A 219 22.60 -2.14 3.68
N PHE A 220 22.99 -0.87 3.88
CA PHE A 220 22.10 0.16 4.42
C PHE A 220 20.89 0.39 3.50
N PHE A 221 21.09 0.51 2.18
CA PHE A 221 19.99 0.73 1.24
C PHE A 221 19.11 -0.51 1.06
N ALA A 222 19.69 -1.70 1.11
CA ALA A 222 18.92 -2.95 1.11
C ALA A 222 18.02 -3.04 2.34
N GLU A 223 18.52 -2.65 3.52
CA GLU A 223 17.78 -2.70 4.77
C GLU A 223 16.78 -1.54 4.90
N PHE A 224 17.10 -0.34 4.39
CA PHE A 224 16.26 0.85 4.49
C PHE A 224 15.99 1.48 3.11
N PRO A 225 15.17 0.81 2.26
CA PRO A 225 14.98 1.22 0.87
C PRO A 225 14.34 2.62 0.71
N ARG A 226 13.68 3.15 1.74
CA ARG A 226 13.07 4.49 1.68
C ARG A 226 14.09 5.61 1.50
N PHE A 227 15.33 5.43 1.93
CA PHE A 227 16.38 6.44 1.70
C PHE A 227 16.78 6.56 0.22
N VAL A 228 16.46 5.56 -0.61
CA VAL A 228 16.70 5.61 -2.06
C VAL A 228 15.64 6.43 -2.76
N ASP A 229 14.35 6.18 -2.47
CA ASP A 229 13.25 6.84 -3.17
C ASP A 229 12.69 8.08 -2.48
N MET A 230 13.14 8.38 -1.26
CA MET A 230 12.81 9.58 -0.50
C MET A 230 14.08 10.25 0.02
N PRO A 231 14.89 10.89 -0.86
CA PRO A 231 16.21 11.39 -0.51
C PRO A 231 16.22 12.45 0.61
N TYR A 232 15.11 13.19 0.81
CA TYR A 232 14.97 14.16 1.90
C TYR A 232 15.03 13.54 3.31
N LEU A 233 14.91 12.20 3.42
CA LEU A 233 15.03 11.50 4.69
C LEU A 233 16.43 11.60 5.28
N PHE A 234 17.47 11.77 4.46
CA PHE A 234 18.83 12.05 4.94
C PHE A 234 18.91 13.37 5.69
N ASP A 235 18.32 14.44 5.13
CA ASP A 235 18.27 15.74 5.79
C ASP A 235 17.47 15.68 7.09
N THR A 236 16.38 14.90 7.08
CA THR A 236 15.52 14.69 8.25
C THR A 236 16.28 13.96 9.37
N GLU A 237 16.96 12.87 9.05
CA GLU A 237 17.78 12.09 10.00
C GLU A 237 18.97 12.90 10.53
N PHE A 238 19.69 13.60 9.65
CA PHE A 238 20.80 14.46 10.03
C PHE A 238 20.32 15.58 10.95
N GLY A 239 19.19 16.22 10.63
CA GLY A 239 18.59 17.26 11.45
C GLY A 239 18.16 16.76 12.83
N LYS A 240 17.67 15.51 12.94
CA LYS A 240 17.38 14.86 14.22
C LYS A 240 18.64 14.56 15.03
N MET A 241 19.68 14.07 14.37
CA MET A 241 20.94 13.73 15.03
C MET A 241 21.73 14.98 15.47
N PHE A 242 21.63 16.06 14.70
CA PHE A 242 22.34 17.31 14.92
C PHE A 242 21.40 18.52 14.84
N PRO A 243 20.55 18.73 15.87
CA PRO A 243 19.55 19.79 15.87
C PRO A 243 20.16 21.17 15.58
N GLY A 244 19.58 21.89 14.61
CA GLY A 244 20.00 23.23 14.21
C GLY A 244 21.32 23.30 13.40
N LYS A 245 21.93 22.16 13.07
CA LYS A 245 23.21 22.11 12.34
C LYS A 245 23.08 21.75 10.86
N ALA A 246 21.91 21.30 10.37
CA ALA A 246 21.71 20.91 8.97
C ALA A 246 22.13 22.02 7.98
N ASP A 247 21.57 23.23 8.12
CA ASP A 247 21.90 24.36 7.23
C ASP A 247 23.33 24.88 7.41
N ILE A 248 23.93 24.67 8.59
CA ILE A 248 25.32 25.06 8.88
C ILE A 248 26.27 24.08 8.19
N PHE A 249 25.93 22.80 8.21
CA PHE A 249 26.69 21.74 7.57
C PHE A 249 26.76 21.96 6.06
N ILE A 250 25.61 22.16 5.39
CA ILE A 250 25.57 22.40 3.95
C ILE A 250 26.35 23.67 3.56
N ARG A 251 26.21 24.77 4.32
CA ARG A 251 26.99 26.00 4.06
C ARG A 251 28.50 25.81 4.20
N LYS A 252 28.94 24.92 5.09
CA LYS A 252 30.36 24.64 5.34
C LYS A 252 30.89 23.48 4.48
N TRP A 253 30.03 22.79 3.74
CA TRP A 253 30.36 21.57 3.01
C TRP A 253 31.53 21.79 2.04
N GLU A 254 31.31 22.63 1.02
CA GLU A 254 32.32 22.94 0.00
C GLU A 254 33.54 23.67 0.58
N GLY A 255 33.31 24.71 1.39
CA GLY A 255 34.39 25.62 1.81
C GLY A 255 35.24 25.14 2.99
N THR A 256 34.82 24.10 3.72
CA THR A 256 35.52 23.70 4.95
C THR A 256 35.59 22.19 5.16
N ILE A 257 34.55 21.45 4.78
CA ILE A 257 34.47 20.01 5.05
C ILE A 257 35.15 19.20 3.94
N VAL A 258 34.82 19.46 2.67
CA VAL A 258 35.41 18.77 1.49
C VAL A 258 36.95 18.83 1.50
N PRO A 259 37.60 19.99 1.70
CA PRO A 259 39.08 20.04 1.73
C PRO A 259 39.69 19.19 2.86
N LYS A 260 39.00 19.06 4.00
CA LYS A 260 39.47 18.24 5.13
C LYS A 260 39.32 16.75 4.82
N ILE A 261 38.21 16.34 4.21
CA ILE A 261 37.99 14.94 3.79
C ILE A 261 39.06 14.52 2.79
N LEU A 262 39.31 15.34 1.76
CA LEU A 262 40.35 15.07 0.76
C LEU A 262 41.75 14.96 1.39
N LYS A 263 42.07 15.84 2.35
CA LYS A 263 43.35 15.75 3.08
C LYS A 263 43.45 14.48 3.94
N MET A 264 42.34 14.01 4.52
CA MET A 264 42.31 12.77 5.29
C MET A 264 42.47 11.55 4.38
N SER A 265 41.80 11.52 3.22
CA SER A 265 41.94 10.42 2.27
C SER A 265 43.35 10.29 1.68
N THR A 266 44.11 11.39 1.59
CA THR A 266 45.52 11.34 1.16
C THR A 266 46.48 10.94 2.27
N SER A 267 46.03 10.88 3.52
CA SER A 267 46.84 10.54 4.70
C SER A 267 46.61 9.11 5.19
N GLU A 268 45.61 8.41 4.65
CA GLU A 268 45.32 7.00 4.96
C GLU A 268 46.21 6.10 4.08
N PRO A 269 47.02 5.18 4.66
CA PRO A 269 47.83 4.27 3.86
C PRO A 269 46.89 3.37 3.06
N ALA A 270 47.14 3.27 1.75
CA ALA A 270 46.33 2.55 0.77
C ALA A 270 46.16 1.06 1.12
N ALA A 271 45.19 0.74 1.98
CA ALA A 271 44.70 -0.60 2.17
C ALA A 271 43.75 -0.92 1.02
N ALA A 272 44.33 -1.48 -0.06
CA ALA A 272 43.71 -2.31 -1.09
C ALA A 272 42.24 -2.01 -1.44
N LEU A 273 42.00 -0.94 -2.21
CA LEU A 273 40.77 -0.86 -3.01
C LEU A 273 40.90 -1.85 -4.18
N PRO A 274 39.91 -2.73 -4.43
CA PRO A 274 39.89 -3.55 -5.63
C PRO A 274 39.78 -2.67 -6.89
N PRO A 275 40.36 -3.09 -8.03
CA PRO A 275 40.43 -2.27 -9.22
C PRO A 275 39.03 -1.94 -9.75
N VAL A 276 38.81 -0.64 -9.98
CA VAL A 276 37.60 -0.10 -10.64
C VAL A 276 37.59 -0.60 -12.09
N PRO A 277 36.52 -1.26 -12.57
CA PRO A 277 36.42 -1.62 -13.98
C PRO A 277 36.29 -0.35 -14.83
N GLU A 278 37.03 -0.31 -15.93
CA GLU A 278 37.06 0.83 -16.85
C GLU A 278 35.66 1.18 -17.38
N ASP A 279 35.38 2.48 -17.35
CA ASP A 279 34.13 3.12 -17.79
C ASP A 279 34.00 3.04 -19.32
N ASP A 280 33.27 2.03 -19.80
CA ASP A 280 32.97 1.85 -21.23
C ASP A 280 31.76 2.72 -21.65
N GLY A 281 31.91 4.04 -21.48
CA GLY A 281 31.33 5.09 -22.34
C GLY A 281 29.83 5.12 -22.65
N ARG A 282 28.96 4.37 -21.97
CA ARG A 282 27.51 4.40 -22.22
C ARG A 282 26.79 5.32 -21.24
N ARG A 283 26.81 6.60 -21.62
CA ARG A 283 25.95 7.67 -21.12
C ARG A 283 24.47 7.27 -21.25
N ILE A 284 23.84 6.86 -20.15
CA ILE A 284 22.39 6.68 -20.07
C ILE A 284 21.79 7.98 -19.55
N TYR A 285 21.13 8.73 -20.42
CA TYR A 285 20.28 9.85 -20.03
C TYR A 285 19.03 9.28 -19.35
N LEU A 286 18.79 9.66 -18.10
CA LEU A 286 17.52 9.40 -17.41
C LEU A 286 16.53 10.53 -17.74
N CYS A 287 15.44 10.16 -18.42
CA CYS A 287 14.18 10.90 -18.41
C CYS A 287 13.47 10.74 -17.06
#